data_AF-A0A839ESC5-F1
#
_entry.id   AF-A0A839ESC5-F1
#
_cell.length_a   1.000
_cell.length_b   1.000
_cell.length_c   1.000
_cell.angle_alpha   90.00
_cell.angle_beta   90.00
_cell.angle_gamma   90.00
#
_symmetry.space_group_name_H-M   'P 1'
#
loop_
_entity.id
_entity.type
_entity.pdbx_description
1 polymer ?
#
loop_
_entity_poly.entity_id
_entity_poly.type
_entity_poly.pdbx_seq_one_letter_code
_entity_poly.pdbx_strand_id
1 'polypeptide(L)'
;MTGWYQATGESCFQHLNRNGIQIAVEQAAGSQAALAIASARKKAEAVVIAERLVKDTNWLPEPMRFEQPMAAIASDPESIDDIENDDDADVETDDFEEAAE
;
A
#
# COMPACT_ATOMS: atom_id res chain seq x y z
N MET A 1 17.21 -6.76 20.29
CA MET A 1 17.47 -5.38 19.80
C MET A 1 16.46 -5.10 18.71
N THR A 2 15.38 -4.37 19.01
CA THR A 2 14.31 -4.02 18.05
C THR A 2 13.88 -2.56 18.22
N GLY A 3 14.82 -1.68 18.55
CA GLY A 3 14.58 -0.24 18.77
C GLY A 3 14.95 0.64 17.58
N TRP A 4 15.00 0.09 16.37
CA TRP A 4 15.47 0.82 15.18
C TRP A 4 14.38 1.73 14.57
N TYR A 5 13.10 1.48 14.89
CA TYR A 5 11.99 2.30 14.42
C TYR A 5 10.89 2.42 15.48
N GLN A 6 10.31 3.61 15.60
CA GLN A 6 9.17 3.90 16.45
C GLN A 6 8.18 4.74 15.65
N ALA A 7 6.97 4.21 15.42
CA ALA A 7 5.90 4.92 14.73
C ALA A 7 5.32 6.01 15.65
N THR A 8 5.99 7.16 15.70
CA THR A 8 5.52 8.35 16.42
C THR A 8 4.67 9.26 15.55
N GLY A 9 3.97 10.19 16.20
CA GLY A 9 3.21 11.24 15.55
C GLY A 9 4.06 12.06 14.58
N GLU A 10 5.27 12.41 15.00
CA GLU A 10 6.23 13.16 14.18
C GLU A 10 6.96 12.26 13.17
N SER A 11 7.20 10.98 13.44
CA SER A 11 7.94 10.14 12.49
C SER A 11 7.08 9.64 11.32
N CYS A 12 5.77 9.47 11.51
CA CYS A 12 4.90 8.82 10.52
C CYS A 12 3.57 9.57 10.33
N PHE A 13 2.80 9.75 11.40
CA PHE A 13 1.42 10.21 11.29
C PHE A 13 1.27 11.68 10.88
N GLN A 14 2.30 12.51 11.06
CA GLN A 14 2.28 13.91 10.59
C GLN A 14 2.22 14.00 9.05
N HIS A 15 2.77 13.01 8.34
CA HIS A 15 2.80 12.99 6.88
C HIS A 15 1.55 12.33 6.28
N LEU A 16 0.79 11.59 7.09
CA LEU A 16 -0.42 10.91 6.64
C LEU A 16 -1.66 11.80 6.77
N ASN A 17 -2.61 11.64 5.85
CA ASN A 17 -3.94 12.20 5.99
C ASN A 17 -4.74 11.41 7.05
N ARG A 18 -5.82 11.99 7.56
CA ARG A 18 -6.64 11.35 8.62
C ARG A 18 -7.10 9.93 8.26
N ASN A 19 -7.43 9.69 7.00
CA ASN A 19 -7.76 8.34 6.51
C ASN A 19 -6.55 7.40 6.56
N GLY A 20 -5.36 7.86 6.14
CA GLY A 20 -4.12 7.08 6.23
C GLY A 20 -3.73 6.73 7.67
N ILE A 21 -3.95 7.64 8.62
CA ILE A 21 -3.76 7.38 10.05
C ILE A 21 -4.72 6.28 10.53
N GLN A 22 -5.99 6.34 10.12
CA GLN A 22 -6.98 5.32 10.48
C GLN A 22 -6.60 3.94 9.95
N ILE A 23 -6.20 3.84 8.68
CA ILE A 23 -5.74 2.59 8.05
C ILE A 23 -4.50 2.05 8.76
N ALA A 24 -3.53 2.91 9.08
CA ALA A 24 -2.33 2.50 9.81
C ALA A 24 -2.64 1.95 11.20
N VAL A 25 -3.52 2.62 11.94
CA VAL A 25 -3.96 2.19 13.28
C VAL A 25 -4.78 0.91 13.22
N GLU A 26 -5.64 0.75 12.21
CA GLU A 26 -6.38 -0.49 11.97
C GLU A 26 -5.44 -1.68 11.75
N GLN A 27 -4.42 -1.51 10.91
CA GLN A 27 -3.44 -2.55 10.64
C GLN A 27 -2.53 -2.85 11.85
N ALA A 28 -2.29 -1.86 12.72
CA ALA A 28 -1.42 -1.98 13.88
C ALA A 28 -2.11 -2.58 15.11
N ALA A 29 -3.32 -2.13 15.41
CA ALA A 29 -4.02 -2.36 16.67
C ALA A 29 -5.47 -2.87 16.46
N GLY A 30 -5.92 -3.04 15.21
CA GLY A 30 -7.23 -3.56 14.86
C GLY A 30 -8.32 -2.48 14.70
N SER A 31 -9.49 -2.89 14.21
CA SER A 31 -10.58 -1.97 13.88
C SER A 31 -11.15 -1.20 15.09
N GLN A 32 -11.01 -1.72 16.32
CA GLN A 32 -11.42 -1.01 17.53
C GLN A 32 -10.57 0.26 17.76
N ALA A 33 -9.27 0.19 17.45
CA ALA A 33 -8.36 1.32 17.52
C ALA A 33 -8.65 2.36 16.41
N ALA A 34 -9.05 1.90 15.23
CA ALA A 34 -9.44 2.75 14.11
C ALA A 34 -10.68 3.61 14.41
N LEU A 35 -11.65 3.07 15.17
CA LEU A 35 -12.84 3.82 15.63
C LEU A 35 -12.48 5.01 16.55
N ALA A 36 -11.42 4.88 17.34
CA ALA A 36 -10.92 5.99 18.17
C ALA A 36 -10.37 7.14 17.30
N ILE A 37 -9.70 6.82 16.19
CA ILE A 37 -9.23 7.79 15.20
C ILE A 37 -10.39 8.42 14.43
N ALA A 38 -11.40 7.62 14.06
CA ALA A 38 -12.59 8.11 13.39
C ALA A 38 -13.37 9.10 14.27
N SER A 39 -13.38 8.88 15.58
CA SER A 39 -14.03 9.76 16.58
C SER A 39 -13.27 11.07 16.82
N ALA A 40 -11.98 11.15 16.47
CA ALA A 40 -11.20 12.38 16.60
C ALA A 40 -11.68 13.45 15.61
N ARG A 41 -11.95 14.66 16.12
CA ARG A 41 -12.40 15.79 15.26
C ARG A 41 -11.27 16.47 14.50
N LYS A 42 -10.04 16.39 15.00
CA LYS A 42 -8.86 17.07 14.44
C LYS A 42 -7.75 16.09 14.10
N LYS A 43 -6.99 16.38 13.04
CA LYS A 43 -5.81 15.58 12.64
C LYS A 43 -4.80 15.50 13.80
N ALA A 44 -4.53 16.61 14.49
CA ALA A 44 -3.60 16.63 15.60
C ALA A 44 -4.01 15.67 16.74
N GLU A 45 -5.29 15.57 17.06
CA GLU A 45 -5.78 14.61 18.06
C GLU A 45 -5.67 13.16 17.55
N ALA A 46 -6.00 12.91 16.29
CA ALA A 46 -5.81 11.61 15.66
C ALA A 46 -4.34 11.16 15.71
N VAL A 47 -3.39 12.07 15.49
CA VAL A 47 -1.94 11.79 15.57
C VAL A 47 -1.53 11.34 16.97
N VAL A 48 -2.00 12.04 18.02
CA VAL A 48 -1.67 11.70 19.42
C VAL A 48 -2.29 10.35 19.83
N ILE A 49 -3.52 10.10 19.41
CA ILE A 49 -4.21 8.82 19.68
C ILE A 49 -3.51 7.68 18.94
N ALA A 50 -3.16 7.88 17.67
CA ALA A 50 -2.46 6.90 16.86
C ALA A 50 -1.08 6.56 17.43
N GLU A 51 -0.28 7.56 17.81
CA GLU A 51 1.02 7.33 18.44
C GLU A 51 0.91 6.43 19.67
N ARG A 52 -0.07 6.69 20.54
CA ARG A 52 -0.28 5.88 21.75
C ARG A 52 -0.72 4.45 21.45
N LEU A 53 -1.49 4.24 20.40
CA LEU A 53 -2.01 2.93 20.01
C LEU A 53 -0.98 2.11 19.22
N VAL A 54 -0.09 2.76 18.49
CA VAL A 54 0.86 2.10 17.59
C VAL A 54 2.26 1.95 18.19
N LYS A 55 2.66 2.78 19.16
CA LYS A 55 3.97 2.67 19.81
C LYS A 55 4.23 1.30 20.44
N ASP A 56 3.19 0.63 20.94
CA ASP A 56 3.29 -0.65 21.65
C ASP A 56 3.15 -1.86 20.71
N THR A 57 2.77 -1.64 19.44
CA THR A 57 2.45 -2.73 18.48
C THR A 57 3.59 -3.05 17.50
N ASN A 58 4.70 -2.30 17.56
CA ASN A 58 5.86 -2.48 16.68
C ASN A 58 5.50 -2.43 15.18
N TRP A 59 4.45 -1.70 14.83
CA TRP A 59 3.96 -1.61 13.46
C TRP A 59 4.89 -0.78 12.57
N LEU A 60 4.99 -1.19 11.30
CA LEU A 60 5.82 -0.56 10.28
C LEU A 60 4.95 -0.08 9.10
N PRO A 61 5.21 1.12 8.55
CA PRO A 61 4.52 1.62 7.35
C PRO A 61 4.92 0.81 6.11
N GLU A 62 4.05 0.75 5.11
CA GLU A 62 4.22 -0.05 3.88
C GLU A 62 5.62 0.01 3.23
N PRO A 63 6.25 1.18 2.99
CA PRO A 63 7.58 1.21 2.37
C PRO A 63 8.69 0.61 3.24
N MET A 64 8.46 0.43 4.54
CA MET A 64 9.39 -0.22 5.47
C MET A 64 9.05 -1.68 5.73
N ARG A 65 7.91 -2.16 5.24
CA ARG A 65 7.60 -3.59 5.25
C ARG A 65 8.42 -4.21 4.13
N PHE A 66 9.55 -4.79 4.50
CA PHE A 66 10.17 -5.79 3.64
C PHE A 66 9.11 -6.86 3.40
N GLU A 67 8.79 -7.16 2.14
CA GLU A 67 8.06 -8.38 1.81
C GLU A 67 8.86 -9.52 2.42
N GLN A 68 8.43 -10.01 3.58
CA GLN A 68 8.83 -11.34 3.99
C GLN A 68 8.35 -12.22 2.85
N PRO A 69 9.20 -12.99 2.16
CA PRO A 69 8.71 -14.03 1.28
C PRO A 69 7.86 -14.94 2.16
N MET A 70 6.56 -14.70 2.16
CA MET A 70 5.57 -15.57 2.76
C MET A 70 5.83 -16.90 2.09
N ALA A 71 6.27 -17.88 2.88
CA ALA A 71 6.51 -19.23 2.41
C ALA A 71 5.35 -19.63 1.49
N ALA A 72 5.66 -19.77 0.20
CA ALA A 72 4.76 -20.28 -0.82
C ALA A 72 4.44 -21.72 -0.45
N ILE A 73 3.38 -21.92 0.32
CA ILE A 73 2.74 -23.22 0.54
C ILE A 73 1.24 -23.10 0.26
N ALA A 74 0.93 -23.00 -1.03
CA ALA A 74 -0.34 -23.38 -1.68
C ALA A 74 -0.31 -22.75 -3.07
N SER A 75 -0.67 -23.36 -4.19
CA SER A 75 -0.98 -24.72 -4.62
C SER A 75 -0.98 -24.61 -6.15
N ASP A 76 -0.69 -25.70 -6.85
CA ASP A 76 -1.00 -25.93 -8.28
C ASP A 76 -0.17 -25.22 -9.38
N PRO A 77 0.81 -25.92 -9.97
CA PRO A 77 1.35 -25.60 -11.29
C PRO A 77 0.67 -26.44 -12.40
N GLU A 78 -0.65 -26.32 -12.59
CA GLU A 78 -1.33 -26.87 -13.79
C GLU A 78 -2.37 -25.90 -14.34
N SER A 79 -1.97 -25.08 -15.30
CA SER A 79 -2.65 -24.89 -16.60
C SER A 79 -1.92 -23.78 -17.33
N ILE A 80 -0.98 -24.16 -18.21
CA ILE A 80 -0.55 -23.30 -19.30
C ILE A 80 -1.34 -23.76 -20.53
N ASP A 81 -2.60 -23.36 -20.57
CA ASP A 81 -3.44 -23.52 -21.76
C ASP A 81 -3.11 -22.38 -22.73
N ASP A 82 -2.35 -22.74 -23.76
CA ASP A 82 -2.71 -22.52 -25.16
C ASP A 82 -3.16 -21.09 -25.56
N ILE A 83 -2.19 -20.25 -25.92
CA ILE A 83 -2.41 -19.11 -26.81
C ILE A 83 -1.29 -19.12 -27.87
N GLU A 84 -1.36 -20.06 -28.80
CA GLU A 84 -0.80 -19.85 -30.14
C GLU A 84 -1.96 -19.48 -31.09
N ASN A 85 -2.30 -18.19 -31.14
CA ASN A 85 -2.87 -17.58 -32.35
C ASN A 85 -2.76 -16.05 -32.31
N ASP A 86 -1.87 -15.49 -33.13
CA ASP A 86 -2.02 -14.18 -33.77
C ASP A 86 -1.03 -14.20 -34.94
N ASP A 87 -1.34 -14.93 -36.01
CA ASP A 87 -2.11 -14.45 -37.16
C ASP A 87 -1.48 -13.16 -37.76
N ASP A 88 -0.96 -13.33 -38.97
CA ASP A 88 -0.44 -12.30 -39.87
C ASP A 88 -1.26 -11.01 -39.85
N ALA A 89 -0.73 -9.97 -39.20
CA ALA A 89 -1.11 -8.59 -39.47
C ALA A 89 0.03 -7.91 -40.25
N ASP A 90 -0.03 -8.09 -41.56
CA ASP A 90 0.66 -7.29 -42.58
C ASP A 90 0.25 -5.82 -42.35
N VAL A 91 1.04 -5.06 -41.59
CA VAL A 91 0.82 -3.63 -41.41
C VAL A 91 1.33 -2.93 -42.68
N GLU A 92 0.41 -2.68 -43.60
CA GLU A 92 0.61 -1.78 -44.74
C GLU A 92 1.19 -0.45 -44.24
N THR A 93 2.48 -0.25 -44.47
CA THR A 93 3.09 1.08 -44.53
C THR A 93 2.80 1.63 -45.91
N ASP A 94 1.90 2.59 -46.05
CA ASP A 94 2.00 3.71 -47.00
C ASP A 94 0.73 4.56 -46.96
N ASP A 95 0.74 5.63 -46.15
CA ASP A 95 -0.03 6.84 -46.42
C ASP A 95 0.59 8.03 -45.66
N PHE A 96 1.70 8.56 -46.19
CA PHE A 96 2.23 9.86 -45.78
C PHE A 96 1.65 10.92 -46.73
N GLU A 97 0.40 11.30 -46.47
CA GLU A 97 -0.27 12.39 -47.17
C GLU A 97 0.26 13.75 -46.68
N GLU A 98 1.01 14.39 -47.57
CA GLU A 98 0.91 15.81 -47.96
C GLU A 98 0.39 16.82 -46.91
N ALA A 99 1.30 17.61 -46.30
CA ALA A 99 1.04 19.01 -45.90
C ALA A 99 2.31 19.72 -45.39
N ALA A 100 2.84 20.70 -46.14
CA ALA A 100 3.17 22.04 -45.64
C ALA A 100 3.81 22.89 -46.76
N GLU A 101 3.27 24.10 -46.89
CA GLU A 101 3.70 25.24 -47.72
C GLU A 101 5.18 25.65 -47.56
#